data_AF-A0A4Y2WHZ8-F1
#
_entry.id   AF-A0A4Y2WHZ8-F1
#
_cell.length_a   1.000
_cell.length_b   1.000
_cell.length_c   1.000
_cell.angle_alpha   90.00
_cell.angle_beta   90.00
_cell.angle_gamma   90.00
#
_symmetry.space_group_name_H-M   'P 1'
#
loop_
_entity.id
_entity.type
_entity.pdbx_description
1 polymer ?
#
loop_
_entity_poly.entity_id
_entity_poly.type
_entity_poly.pdbx_seq_one_letter_code
_entity_poly.pdbx_strand_id
1 'polypeptide(L)'
;CDCGPKGTCKFENGVKNCTCEEGFAIKDGRCKETCNEGDCKYGGECKAFGEFHFCVCAKGLSGDKCNIVNECDIGKFRKCIFERGSCDYDTDKKEAVCTCHDGKVLNSALNYCQG
;
A
#
# COMPACT_ATOMS: atom_id res chain seq x y z
N CYS A 1 4.99 -19.00 12.72
CA CYS A 1 4.53 -19.14 11.33
C CYS A 1 3.88 -17.84 10.92
N ASP A 2 4.10 -17.38 9.69
CA ASP A 2 3.42 -16.21 9.15
C ASP A 2 2.86 -16.51 7.76
N CYS A 3 1.55 -16.32 7.62
CA CYS A 3 0.78 -16.50 6.39
C CYS A 3 0.16 -15.19 5.91
N GLY A 4 0.53 -14.03 6.47
CA GLY A 4 -0.09 -12.76 6.10
C GLY A 4 -1.50 -12.55 6.70
N PRO A 5 -2.14 -11.41 6.36
CA PRO A 5 -3.48 -11.09 6.84
C PRO A 5 -4.49 -12.12 6.34
N LYS A 6 -5.50 -12.41 7.17
CA LYS A 6 -6.59 -13.35 6.84
C LYS A 6 -6.11 -14.74 6.39
N GLY A 7 -4.91 -15.12 6.82
CA GLY A 7 -4.31 -16.43 6.60
C GLY A 7 -4.25 -17.22 7.89
N THR A 8 -4.82 -18.42 7.89
CA THR A 8 -4.59 -19.40 8.95
C THR A 8 -3.33 -20.18 8.64
N CYS A 9 -2.45 -20.34 9.62
CA CYS A 9 -1.27 -21.18 9.48
C CYS A 9 -1.40 -22.51 10.22
N LYS A 10 -0.98 -23.59 9.57
CA LYS A 10 -0.76 -24.90 10.18
C LYS A 10 0.59 -25.48 9.74
N PHE A 11 1.19 -26.31 10.59
CA PHE A 11 2.35 -27.10 10.23
C PHE A 11 1.94 -28.56 10.08
N GLU A 12 2.21 -29.14 8.92
CA GLU A 12 2.07 -30.57 8.69
C GLU A 12 3.45 -31.13 8.34
N ASN A 13 3.95 -32.06 9.15
CA ASN A 13 5.28 -32.67 9.00
C ASN A 13 6.43 -31.64 8.88
N GLY A 14 6.33 -30.52 9.61
CA GLY A 14 7.31 -29.44 9.59
C GLY A 14 7.19 -28.49 8.38
N VAL A 15 6.28 -28.76 7.45
CA VAL A 15 6.00 -27.88 6.30
C VAL A 15 4.93 -26.87 6.68
N LYS A 16 5.17 -25.60 6.33
CA LYS A 16 4.25 -24.49 6.57
C LYS A 16 3.10 -24.53 5.54
N ASN A 17 1.89 -24.80 5.99
CA ASN A 17 0.67 -24.72 5.18
C ASN A 17 -0.14 -23.48 5.57
N CYS A 18 -0.45 -22.65 4.58
CA CYS A 18 -1.30 -21.47 4.73
C CYS A 18 -2.66 -21.74 4.09
N THR A 19 -3.73 -21.33 4.75
CA THR A 19 -5.09 -21.32 4.20
C THR A 19 -5.61 -19.88 4.27
N CYS A 20 -6.03 -19.32 3.15
CA CYS A 20 -6.52 -17.95 3.06
C CYS A 20 -8.05 -17.91 3.13
N GLU A 21 -8.61 -16.88 3.77
CA GLU A 21 -10.04 -16.58 3.74
C GLU A 21 -10.51 -16.17 2.33
N GLU A 22 -11.83 -16.15 2.11
CA GLU A 22 -12.43 -15.69 0.85
C GLU A 22 -11.96 -14.28 0.49
N GLY A 23 -11.66 -14.06 -0.79
CA GLY A 23 -11.08 -12.81 -1.29
C GLY A 23 -9.56 -12.71 -1.12
N PHE A 24 -8.90 -13.67 -0.46
CA PHE A 24 -7.45 -13.77 -0.33
C PHE A 24 -6.92 -15.04 -0.98
N ALA A 25 -5.70 -14.96 -1.52
CA ALA A 25 -5.03 -16.12 -2.10
C ALA A 25 -3.52 -16.09 -1.81
N ILE A 26 -2.89 -17.26 -1.88
CA ILE A 26 -1.46 -17.40 -1.61
C ILE A 26 -0.67 -16.78 -2.77
N LYS A 27 0.09 -15.75 -2.45
CA LYS A 27 1.09 -15.16 -3.33
C LYS A 27 2.38 -14.93 -2.54
N ASP A 28 3.50 -15.41 -3.06
CA ASP A 28 4.81 -15.35 -2.40
C ASP A 28 4.82 -16.03 -1.00
N GLY A 29 4.03 -17.10 -0.84
CA GLY A 29 3.96 -17.87 0.41
C GLY A 29 3.20 -17.19 1.56
N ARG A 30 2.41 -16.15 1.25
CA ARG A 30 1.52 -15.42 2.18
C ARG A 30 0.17 -15.17 1.50
N CYS A 31 -0.88 -15.08 2.29
CA CYS A 31 -2.19 -14.60 1.86
C CYS A 31 -2.09 -13.11 1.53
N LYS A 32 -2.51 -12.77 0.31
CA LYS A 32 -2.68 -11.41 -0.16
C LYS A 32 -4.09 -11.26 -0.69
N GLU A 33 -4.66 -10.08 -0.52
CA GLU A 33 -5.99 -9.77 -1.05
C GLU A 33 -5.95 -9.85 -2.59
N THR A 34 -6.89 -10.57 -3.17
CA THR A 34 -7.09 -10.65 -4.62
C THR A 34 -7.72 -9.36 -5.13
N CYS A 35 -7.74 -9.09 -6.44
CA CYS A 35 -8.38 -7.92 -7.01
C CYS A 35 -9.32 -8.24 -8.17
N ASN A 36 -10.23 -7.32 -8.43
CA ASN A 36 -11.00 -7.19 -9.66
C ASN A 36 -10.67 -5.86 -10.36
N GLU A 37 -11.26 -5.63 -11.54
CA GLU A 37 -11.13 -4.38 -12.26
C GLU A 37 -11.59 -3.19 -11.40
N GLY A 38 -10.74 -2.16 -11.29
CA GLY A 38 -11.02 -0.95 -10.49
C GLY A 38 -10.67 -1.03 -9.00
N ASP A 39 -10.32 -2.20 -8.48
CA ASP A 39 -9.96 -2.34 -7.05
C ASP A 39 -8.64 -1.66 -6.69
N CYS A 40 -7.67 -1.68 -7.60
CA CYS A 40 -6.33 -1.17 -7.38
C CYS A 40 -6.32 0.36 -7.39
N LYS A 41 -5.76 0.97 -6.35
CA LYS A 41 -5.68 2.43 -6.20
C LYS A 41 -4.56 3.06 -7.02
N TYR A 42 -4.69 4.37 -7.25
CA TYR A 42 -3.70 5.21 -7.93
C TYR A 42 -3.23 4.68 -9.28
N GLY A 43 -4.16 4.10 -10.06
CA GLY A 43 -3.86 3.53 -11.37
C GLY A 43 -3.07 2.22 -11.32
N GLY A 44 -3.07 1.51 -10.18
CA GLY A 44 -2.53 0.16 -10.11
C GLY A 44 -3.26 -0.80 -11.04
N GLU A 45 -2.55 -1.80 -11.57
CA GLU A 45 -3.10 -2.76 -12.52
C GLU A 45 -3.46 -4.07 -11.84
N CYS A 46 -4.70 -4.53 -11.98
CA CYS A 46 -5.11 -5.85 -11.50
C CYS A 46 -4.67 -6.92 -12.51
N LYS A 47 -3.66 -7.73 -12.18
CA LYS A 47 -3.08 -8.73 -13.09
C LYS A 47 -3.28 -10.16 -12.63
N ALA A 48 -3.42 -11.07 -13.59
CA ALA A 48 -3.57 -12.51 -13.34
C ALA A 48 -2.24 -13.13 -12.89
N PHE A 49 -2.32 -13.98 -11.86
CA PHE A 49 -1.26 -14.81 -11.33
C PHE A 49 -1.85 -16.19 -11.03
N GLY A 50 -1.84 -17.07 -12.04
CA GLY A 50 -2.57 -18.34 -11.98
C GLY A 50 -4.08 -18.09 -12.06
N GLU A 51 -4.85 -18.67 -11.15
CA GLU A 51 -6.32 -18.52 -11.09
C GLU A 51 -6.77 -17.22 -10.39
N PHE A 52 -5.86 -16.52 -9.71
CA PHE A 52 -6.17 -15.33 -8.93
C PHE A 52 -5.56 -14.07 -9.56
N HIS A 53 -6.17 -12.91 -9.29
CA HIS A 53 -5.65 -11.63 -9.71
C HIS A 53 -5.14 -10.82 -8.51
N PHE A 54 -4.07 -10.05 -8.69
CA PHE A 54 -3.50 -9.20 -7.65
C PHE A 54 -3.05 -7.87 -8.24
N CYS A 55 -3.11 -6.81 -7.42
CA CYS A 55 -2.66 -5.50 -7.87
C CYS A 55 -1.15 -5.46 -8.06
N VAL A 56 -0.73 -4.81 -9.14
CA VAL A 56 0.65 -4.41 -9.40
C VAL A 56 0.74 -2.91 -9.21
N CYS A 57 1.45 -2.51 -8.17
CA CYS A 57 1.53 -1.11 -7.74
C CYS A 57 2.63 -0.34 -8.48
N ALA A 58 2.38 0.95 -8.69
CA ALA A 58 3.40 1.86 -9.15
C ALA A 58 4.50 2.06 -8.08
N LYS A 59 5.65 2.57 -8.50
CA LYS A 59 6.77 2.87 -7.59
C LYS A 59 6.30 3.86 -6.50
N GLY A 60 6.63 3.56 -5.25
CA GLY A 60 6.25 4.41 -4.11
C GLY A 60 4.89 4.07 -3.50
N LEU A 61 4.15 3.11 -4.07
CA LEU A 61 2.92 2.58 -3.53
C LEU A 61 3.11 1.15 -3.01
N SER A 62 2.35 0.78 -1.98
CA SER A 62 2.32 -0.56 -1.38
C SER A 62 0.90 -0.94 -0.93
N GLY A 63 0.78 -2.12 -0.32
CA GLY A 63 -0.50 -2.71 0.08
C GLY A 63 -1.09 -3.56 -1.04
N ASP A 64 -1.95 -4.52 -0.66
CA ASP A 64 -2.51 -5.49 -1.61
C ASP A 64 -3.40 -4.81 -2.68
N LYS A 65 -3.92 -3.62 -2.39
CA LYS A 65 -4.70 -2.77 -3.29
C LYS A 65 -3.99 -1.48 -3.72
N CYS A 66 -2.68 -1.37 -3.49
CA CYS A 66 -1.88 -0.17 -3.79
C CYS A 66 -2.36 1.10 -3.08
N ASN A 67 -3.05 0.96 -1.93
CA ASN A 67 -3.66 2.05 -1.18
C ASN A 67 -2.71 2.73 -0.17
N ILE A 68 -1.48 2.22 -0.02
CA ILE A 68 -0.49 2.79 0.90
C ILE A 68 0.49 3.61 0.08
N VAL A 69 0.57 4.91 0.35
CA VAL A 69 1.59 5.81 -0.21
C VAL A 69 2.79 5.82 0.72
N ASN A 70 3.89 5.18 0.31
CA ASN A 70 5.02 4.87 1.20
C ASN A 70 5.62 6.12 1.85
N GLU A 71 5.73 7.21 1.09
CA GLU A 71 6.27 8.47 1.58
C GLU A 71 5.34 9.19 2.59
N CYS A 72 4.05 8.89 2.57
CA CYS A 72 3.07 9.39 3.54
C CYS A 72 3.04 8.55 4.82
N ASP A 73 3.29 7.24 4.71
CA ASP A 73 3.20 6.30 5.85
C ASP A 73 4.50 6.26 6.68
N ILE A 74 5.62 5.92 6.04
CA ILE A 74 6.92 5.75 6.71
C ILE A 74 8.03 6.64 6.14
N GLY A 75 7.80 7.30 5.00
CA GLY A 75 8.79 8.15 4.35
C GLY A 75 8.72 9.63 4.74
N LYS A 76 9.24 10.48 3.84
CA LYS A 76 9.62 11.86 4.18
C LYS A 76 8.43 12.76 4.52
N PHE A 77 7.25 12.49 3.96
CA PHE A 77 6.05 13.28 4.19
C PHE A 77 5.19 12.79 5.36
N ARG A 78 5.65 11.80 6.13
CA ARG A 78 4.94 11.35 7.35
C ARG A 78 4.64 12.51 8.31
N LYS A 79 5.54 13.49 8.42
CA LYS A 79 5.35 14.68 9.27
C LYS A 79 4.35 15.70 8.69
N CYS A 80 4.12 15.68 7.38
CA CYS A 80 3.13 16.54 6.72
C CYS A 80 1.75 16.39 7.36
N ILE A 81 1.34 15.14 7.64
CA ILE A 81 0.02 14.81 8.17
C ILE A 81 -0.22 15.43 9.56
N PHE A 82 0.82 15.47 10.40
CA PHE A 82 0.72 16.01 11.76
C PHE A 82 0.73 17.54 11.80
N GLU A 83 1.31 18.18 10.78
CA GLU A 83 1.53 19.63 10.74
C GLU A 83 0.43 20.38 9.96
N ARG A 84 -0.81 19.89 9.98
CA ARG A 84 -1.94 20.42 9.19
C ARG A 84 -1.68 20.41 7.67
N GLY A 85 -0.95 19.41 7.20
CA GLY A 85 -0.87 19.07 5.78
C GLY A 85 -1.62 17.78 5.48
N SER A 86 -1.91 17.55 4.21
CA SER A 86 -2.37 16.27 3.68
C SER A 86 -1.27 15.66 2.84
N CYS A 87 -1.09 14.34 2.94
CA CYS A 87 -0.17 13.61 2.08
C CYS A 87 -0.96 12.62 1.22
N ASP A 88 -0.73 12.66 -0.09
CA ASP A 88 -1.38 11.80 -1.08
C ASP A 88 -0.41 11.45 -2.21
N TYR A 89 -0.82 10.60 -3.16
CA TYR A 89 -0.03 10.23 -4.33
C TYR A 89 -0.57 10.90 -5.59
N ASP A 90 0.29 11.68 -6.25
CA ASP A 90 0.01 12.32 -7.53
C ASP A 90 0.30 11.31 -8.65
N THR A 91 -0.75 10.85 -9.33
CA THR A 91 -0.63 9.83 -10.38
C THR A 91 0.06 10.33 -11.63
N ASP A 92 0.00 11.63 -11.90
CA ASP A 92 0.61 12.24 -13.09
C ASP A 92 2.12 12.39 -12.90
N LYS A 93 2.54 12.84 -11.70
CA LYS A 93 3.96 12.96 -11.33
C LYS A 93 4.58 11.65 -10.87
N LYS A 94 3.75 10.67 -10.49
CA LYS A 94 4.15 9.36 -9.94
C LYS A 94 4.98 9.49 -8.66
N GLU A 95 4.56 10.38 -7.77
CA GLU A 95 5.21 10.61 -6.49
C GLU A 95 4.22 11.06 -5.41
N ALA A 96 4.63 10.97 -4.15
CA ALA A 96 3.84 11.52 -3.05
C ALA A 96 3.93 13.04 -3.00
N VAL A 97 2.83 13.69 -2.63
CA VAL A 97 2.71 15.14 -2.51
C VAL A 97 2.18 15.48 -1.13
N CYS A 98 2.82 16.48 -0.50
CA CYS A 98 2.33 17.12 0.71
C CYS A 98 1.68 18.46 0.35
N THR A 99 0.41 18.62 0.71
CA THR A 99 -0.37 19.84 0.52
C THR A 99 -0.61 20.49 1.87
N CYS A 100 -0.13 21.72 2.04
CA CYS A 100 -0.29 22.47 3.28
C CYS A 100 -1.60 23.24 3.31
N HIS A 101 -2.25 23.25 4.48
CA HIS A 101 -3.50 23.97 4.72
C HIS A 101 -3.28 25.15 5.68
N ASP A 102 -4.32 25.97 5.89
CA ASP A 102 -4.32 27.10 6.82
C ASP A 102 -3.22 28.15 6.57
N GLY A 103 -2.84 28.37 5.31
CA GLY A 103 -1.81 29.35 4.94
C GLY A 103 -0.38 28.94 5.29
N LYS A 104 -0.16 27.70 5.77
CA LYS A 104 1.18 27.15 5.94
C LYS A 104 1.86 26.90 4.59
N VAL A 105 3.17 26.96 4.58
CA VAL A 105 4.02 26.69 3.41
C VAL A 105 4.81 25.40 3.63
N LEU A 106 4.96 24.61 2.57
CA LEU A 106 5.77 23.39 2.60
C LEU A 106 7.24 23.75 2.78
N ASN A 107 7.86 23.28 3.86
CA ASN A 107 9.30 23.27 3.98
C ASN A 107 9.87 22.12 3.15
N SER A 108 10.40 22.41 1.95
CA SER A 108 10.95 21.37 1.07
C SER A 108 12.19 20.66 1.63
N ALA A 109 12.92 21.25 2.58
CA ALA A 109 14.08 20.61 3.21
C ALA A 109 13.65 19.60 4.28
N LEU A 110 12.58 19.90 5.02
CA LEU A 110 12.11 19.08 6.14
C LEU A 110 10.84 18.25 5.83
N ASN A 111 10.21 18.49 4.68
CA ASN A 111 9.03 17.78 4.16
C ASN A 111 7.78 17.85 5.07
N TYR A 112 7.57 18.99 5.74
CA TYR A 112 6.36 19.27 6.51
C TYR A 112 5.90 20.73 6.37
N CYS A 113 4.68 21.01 6.78
CA CYS A 113 4.05 22.33 6.67
C CYS A 113 4.40 23.23 7.85
N GLN A 114 4.92 24.43 7.58
CA GLN A 114 5.27 25.40 8.61
C GLN A 114 4.83 26.81 8.21
N GLY A 115 4.73 27.70 9.19
CA GLY A 115 4.39 29.11 9.01
C GLY A 115 5.16 29.93 10.02
#